data_AF-A0A1Q8IRD4-F1
#
_entry.id   AF-A0A1Q8IRD4-F1
#
_cell.length_a   1.000
_cell.length_b   1.000
_cell.length_c   1.000
_cell.angle_alpha   90.00
_cell.angle_beta   90.00
_cell.angle_gamma   90.00
#
_symmetry.space_group_name_H-M   'P 1'
#
loop_
_entity.id
_entity.type
_entity.pdbx_description
1 polymer ?
#
loop_
_entity_poly.entity_id
_entity_poly.type
_entity_poly.pdbx_seq_one_letter_code
_entity_poly.pdbx_strand_id
1 'polypeptide(L)'
;MNMLMHELELARLRAAVRANLDDARVWRWYADLMEDGRVSCTRTRTGWQITVDEHCTVEDESFDRAVRVAAHRWLDIPRAPVALVRRRKRSAKSGAALGARVS
;
A
#
# COMPACT_ATOMS: atom_id res chain seq x y z
N MET A 1 29.71 22.30 -28.65
CA MET A 1 29.77 21.11 -27.77
C MET A 1 28.98 21.25 -26.46
N ASN A 2 28.57 22.45 -26.01
CA ASN A 2 27.82 22.59 -24.73
C ASN A 2 26.32 22.26 -24.84
N MET A 3 25.69 22.50 -25.99
CA MET A 3 24.24 22.33 -26.17
C MET A 3 23.79 20.86 -26.01
N LEU A 4 24.56 19.90 -26.52
CA LEU A 4 24.29 18.46 -26.38
C LEU A 4 24.34 17.98 -24.92
N MET A 5 25.26 18.53 -24.11
CA MET A 5 25.29 18.23 -22.68
C MET A 5 24.10 18.84 -21.93
N HIS A 6 23.67 20.05 -22.30
CA HIS A 6 22.49 20.68 -21.71
C HIS A 6 21.20 19.91 -22.02
N GLU A 7 21.04 19.40 -23.26
CA GLU A 7 19.88 18.58 -23.63
C GLU A 7 19.85 17.25 -22.87
N LEU A 8 20.99 16.57 -22.72
CA LEU A 8 21.08 15.33 -21.96
C LEU A 8 20.75 15.56 -20.48
N GLU A 9 21.27 16.63 -19.90
CA GLU A 9 21.00 16.96 -18.50
C GLU A 9 19.52 17.29 -18.29
N LEU A 10 18.92 18.05 -19.20
CA LEU A 10 17.48 18.33 -19.16
C LEU A 10 16.64 17.05 -19.27
N ALA A 11 17.04 16.10 -20.12
CA ALA A 11 16.37 14.80 -20.23
C ALA A 11 16.45 13.99 -18.93
N ARG A 12 17.62 13.97 -18.27
CA ARG A 12 17.81 13.31 -16.96
C ARG A 12 16.95 13.94 -15.88
N LEU A 13 16.93 15.27 -15.80
CA LEU A 13 16.09 15.99 -14.83
C LEU A 13 14.61 15.69 -15.05
N ARG A 14 14.14 15.69 -16.30
CA ARG A 14 12.75 15.30 -16.62
C ARG A 14 12.43 13.87 -16.21
N ALA A 15 13.34 12.92 -16.49
CA ALA A 15 13.17 11.53 -16.09
C ALA A 15 13.12 11.38 -14.56
N ALA A 16 14.00 12.06 -13.83
CA ALA A 16 14.03 12.05 -12.37
C ALA A 16 12.75 12.64 -11.76
N VAL A 17 12.28 13.79 -12.28
CA VAL A 17 11.02 14.39 -11.85
C VAL A 17 9.86 13.45 -12.09
N ARG A 18 9.81 12.79 -13.27
CA ARG A 18 8.74 11.85 -13.59
C ARG A 18 8.74 10.65 -12.65
N ALA A 19 9.89 10.04 -12.42
CA ALA A 19 10.03 8.92 -11.50
C ALA A 19 9.57 9.29 -10.08
N ASN A 20 10.00 10.45 -9.58
CA ASN A 20 9.59 10.94 -8.26
C ASN A 20 8.08 11.19 -8.16
N LEU A 21 7.46 11.71 -9.22
CA LEU A 21 6.01 11.91 -9.27
C LEU A 21 5.25 10.58 -9.28
N ASP A 22 5.73 9.59 -10.03
CA ASP A 22 5.12 8.27 -10.08
C ASP A 22 5.26 7.54 -8.74
N ASP A 23 6.40 7.66 -8.07
CA ASP A 23 6.62 7.15 -6.70
C ASP A 23 5.69 7.82 -5.69
N ALA A 24 5.63 9.15 -5.69
CA ALA A 24 4.77 9.90 -4.79
C ALA A 24 3.29 9.53 -4.97
N ARG A 25 2.84 9.24 -6.21
CA ARG A 25 1.47 8.77 -6.49
C ARG A 25 1.19 7.42 -5.84
N VAL A 26 2.09 6.44 -6.00
CA VAL A 26 1.95 5.11 -5.40
C VAL A 26 1.90 5.19 -3.88
N TRP A 27 2.82 5.95 -3.27
CA TRP A 27 2.89 6.05 -1.82
C TRP A 27 1.72 6.80 -1.22
N ARG A 28 1.22 7.85 -1.89
CA ARG A 28 0.01 8.54 -1.43
C ARG A 28 -1.22 7.64 -1.51
N TRP A 29 -1.39 6.92 -2.61
CA TRP A 29 -2.46 5.93 -2.75
C TRP A 29 -2.42 4.87 -1.63
N TYR A 30 -1.23 4.34 -1.33
CA TYR A 30 -1.06 3.36 -0.26
C TYR A 30 -1.35 3.95 1.12
N ALA A 31 -0.87 5.17 1.40
CA ALA A 31 -1.11 5.87 2.66
C ALA A 31 -2.61 6.12 2.89
N ASP A 32 -3.32 6.61 1.88
CA ASP A 32 -4.77 6.86 1.95
C ASP A 32 -5.53 5.56 2.30
N LEU A 33 -5.19 4.43 1.66
CA LEU A 33 -5.80 3.13 1.97
C LEU A 33 -5.44 2.61 3.37
N MET A 34 -4.20 2.85 3.83
CA MET A 34 -3.77 2.47 5.17
C MET A 34 -4.54 3.25 6.23
N GLU A 35 -4.70 4.56 6.04
CA GLU A 35 -5.48 5.44 6.93
C GLU A 35 -6.95 5.03 6.99
N ASP A 36 -7.54 4.65 5.85
CA ASP A 36 -8.90 4.12 5.77
C ASP A 36 -9.03 2.68 6.29
N GLY A 37 -7.91 1.98 6.58
CA GLY A 37 -7.89 0.58 7.00
C GLY A 37 -8.34 -0.40 5.91
N ARG A 38 -8.16 -0.01 4.65
CA ARG A 38 -8.58 -0.71 3.42
C ARG A 38 -7.48 -1.57 2.81
N VAL A 39 -6.25 -1.42 3.26
CA VAL A 39 -5.14 -2.29 2.88
C VAL A 39 -4.60 -3.02 4.10
N SER A 40 -4.32 -4.31 3.93
CA SER A 40 -3.59 -5.12 4.91
C SER A 40 -2.26 -5.58 4.32
N CYS A 41 -1.24 -5.61 5.18
CA CYS A 41 0.12 -5.96 4.80
C CYS A 41 0.62 -7.04 5.77
N THR A 42 0.87 -8.23 5.25
CA THR A 42 1.27 -9.38 6.06
C THR A 42 2.62 -9.87 5.58
N ARG A 43 3.59 -9.98 6.49
CA ARG A 43 4.86 -10.66 6.21
C ARG A 43 4.60 -12.17 6.13
N THR A 44 4.98 -12.80 5.03
CA THR A 44 4.92 -14.25 4.85
C THR A 44 6.31 -14.85 5.04
N ARG A 45 6.43 -16.18 4.93
CA ARG A 45 7.73 -16.87 5.03
C ARG A 45 8.72 -16.42 3.96
N THR A 46 8.23 -16.08 2.77
CA THR A 46 9.04 -15.79 1.58
C THR A 46 8.93 -14.34 1.12
N GLY A 47 8.03 -13.54 1.69
CA GLY A 47 7.80 -12.20 1.17
C GLY A 47 6.75 -11.41 1.93
N TRP A 48 6.01 -10.61 1.17
CA TRP A 48 4.97 -9.72 1.61
C TRP A 48 3.70 -10.00 0.82
N GLN A 49 2.61 -10.18 1.54
CA GLN A 49 1.28 -10.21 1.00
C GLN A 49 0.60 -8.88 1.25
N ILE A 50 0.11 -8.23 0.19
CA ILE A 50 -0.68 -7.00 0.25
C ILE A 50 -2.09 -7.34 -0.22
N THR A 51 -3.09 -7.05 0.62
CA THR A 51 -4.50 -7.25 0.28
C THR A 51 -5.24 -5.92 0.38
N VAL A 52 -5.91 -5.50 -0.70
CA VAL A 52 -6.70 -4.26 -0.78
C VAL A 52 -8.19 -4.56 -0.91
N ASP A 53 -9.00 -3.96 -0.04
CA ASP A 53 -10.45 -4.14 0.11
C ASP A 53 -10.90 -5.62 0.07
N GLU A 54 -10.07 -6.56 0.55
CA GLU A 54 -10.32 -8.02 0.46
C GLU A 54 -10.42 -8.60 -0.96
N HIS A 55 -10.34 -7.77 -2.00
CA HIS A 55 -10.55 -8.13 -3.40
C HIS A 55 -9.26 -8.33 -4.19
N CYS A 56 -8.22 -7.53 -3.89
CA CYS A 56 -6.96 -7.60 -4.62
C CYS A 56 -5.86 -8.06 -3.67
N THR A 57 -5.42 -9.32 -3.83
CA THR A 57 -4.27 -9.86 -3.09
C THR A 57 -3.09 -10.06 -4.04
N VAL A 58 -1.93 -9.57 -3.63
CA VAL A 58 -0.66 -9.75 -4.33
C VAL A 58 0.41 -10.20 -3.36
N GLU A 59 1.37 -10.96 -3.87
CA GLU A 59 2.54 -11.40 -3.11
C GLU A 59 3.80 -11.06 -3.90
N ASP A 60 4.82 -10.56 -3.21
CA ASP A 60 6.17 -10.39 -3.73
C ASP A 60 7.18 -10.49 -2.58
N GLU A 61 8.43 -10.87 -2.87
CA GLU A 61 9.50 -10.95 -1.88
C GLU A 61 9.80 -9.57 -1.26
N SER A 62 9.69 -8.51 -2.07
CA SER A 62 9.88 -7.11 -1.68
C SER A 62 8.56 -6.42 -1.37
N PHE A 63 8.52 -5.71 -0.23
CA PHE A 63 7.37 -4.92 0.17
C PHE A 63 7.02 -3.84 -0.87
N ASP A 64 8.03 -3.07 -1.30
CA ASP A 64 7.85 -2.00 -2.28
C ASP A 64 7.28 -2.54 -3.59
N ARG A 65 7.80 -3.69 -4.05
CA ARG A 65 7.31 -4.32 -5.27
C ARG A 65 5.89 -4.83 -5.12
N ALA A 66 5.56 -5.47 -3.99
CA ALA A 66 4.19 -5.90 -3.70
C ALA A 66 3.22 -4.70 -3.72
N VAL A 67 3.58 -3.58 -3.08
CA VAL A 67 2.77 -2.35 -3.09
C VAL A 67 2.57 -1.81 -4.50
N ARG A 68 3.62 -1.76 -5.33
CA ARG A 68 3.53 -1.29 -6.72
C ARG A 68 2.67 -2.19 -7.60
N VAL A 69 2.80 -3.50 -7.45
CA VAL A 69 1.97 -4.48 -8.18
C VAL A 69 0.50 -4.37 -7.75
N ALA A 70 0.24 -4.20 -6.46
CA ALA A 70 -1.10 -3.92 -5.95
C ALA A 70 -1.66 -2.63 -6.57
N ALA A 71 -0.89 -1.54 -6.59
CA ALA A 71 -1.30 -0.26 -7.16
C ALA A 71 -1.69 -0.38 -8.64
N HIS A 72 -0.86 -1.04 -9.45
CA HIS A 72 -1.15 -1.27 -10.86
C HIS A 72 -2.46 -2.05 -11.03
N ARG A 73 -2.59 -3.21 -10.36
CA ARG A 73 -3.81 -4.02 -10.42
C ARG A 73 -5.04 -3.25 -9.94
N TRP A 74 -4.87 -2.40 -8.94
CA TRP A 74 -5.94 -1.62 -8.33
C TRP A 74 -6.43 -0.46 -9.23
N LEU A 75 -5.57 0.08 -10.10
CA LEU A 75 -5.96 1.13 -11.06
C LEU A 75 -6.67 0.55 -12.29
N ASP A 76 -6.35 -0.69 -12.66
CA ASP A 76 -6.95 -1.38 -13.82
C ASP A 76 -8.35 -1.96 -13.56
N ILE A 77 -8.78 -2.04 -12.29
CA ILE A 77 -10.11 -2.54 -11.92
C ILE A 77 -11.14 -1.41 -12.08
N PRO A 78 -12.19 -1.56 -12.92
CA PRO A 78 -13.31 -0.61 -12.97
C PRO A 78 -14.01 -0.57 -11.61
N ARG A 79 -14.16 0.63 -11.03
CA ARG A 79 -14.77 0.77 -9.70
C ARG A 79 -16.15 1.41 -9.72
N ALA A 80 -17.09 0.75 -9.04
CA ALA A 80 -18.21 1.43 -8.39
C ALA A 80 -17.68 2.23 -7.17
N PRO A 81 -18.27 3.39 -6.84
CA PRO A 81 -17.79 4.23 -5.74
C PRO A 81 -17.90 3.50 -4.40
N VAL A 82 -16.79 3.40 -3.68
CA VAL A 82 -16.74 2.80 -2.34
C VAL A 82 -17.24 3.83 -1.33
N ALA A 83 -18.35 3.54 -0.66
CA ALA A 83 -18.83 4.34 0.46
C ALA A 83 -17.87 4.18 1.64
N LEU A 84 -17.20 5.27 2.03
CA LEU A 84 -16.27 5.30 3.16
C LEU A 84 -17.06 5.12 4.48
N VAL A 85 -17.15 3.89 4.97
CA VAL A 85 -17.71 3.59 6.29
C VAL A 85 -16.61 3.80 7.34
N ARG A 86 -16.74 4.87 8.15
CA ARG A 86 -15.82 5.17 9.26
C ARG A 86 -15.74 3.99 10.23
N ARG A 87 -14.61 3.29 10.24
CA ARG A 87 -14.33 2.17 11.16
C ARG A 87 -14.01 2.72 12.56
N ARG A 88 -14.91 2.51 13.53
CA ARG A 88 -14.62 2.79 14.95
C ARG A 88 -13.56 1.80 15.47
N LYS A 89 -12.46 2.34 16.00
CA LYS A 89 -11.38 1.62 16.69
C LYS A 89 -11.95 0.90 17.92
N ARG A 90 -12.01 -0.45 17.90
CA ARG A 90 -12.35 -1.24 19.11
C ARG A 90 -11.06 -1.49 19.90
N SER A 91 -10.98 -0.93 21.10
CA SER A 91 -9.95 -1.28 22.09
C SER A 91 -10.20 -2.69 22.63
N ALA A 92 -9.26 -3.60 22.43
CA ALA A 92 -9.27 -4.91 23.09
C ALA A 92 -8.99 -4.73 24.58
N LYS A 93 -9.96 -5.06 25.43
CA LYS A 93 -9.76 -5.16 26.88
C LYS A 93 -9.29 -6.58 27.19
N SER A 94 -7.99 -6.76 27.39
CA SER A 94 -7.42 -7.98 27.97
C SER A 94 -7.68 -7.97 29.48
N GLY A 95 -8.10 -9.10 30.03
CA GLY A 95 -8.36 -9.27 31.46
C GLY A 95 -8.89 -10.67 31.76
N ALA A 96 -7.98 -11.63 31.77
CA ALA A 96 -8.21 -13.01 32.17
C ALA A 96 -8.64 -13.11 33.65
N ALA A 97 -9.56 -14.04 33.94
CA ALA A 97 -9.69 -14.64 35.28
C ALA A 97 -9.99 -16.13 35.10
N LEU A 98 -9.03 -16.95 35.54
CA LEU A 98 -9.03 -18.40 35.57
C LEU A 98 -9.36 -18.85 37.01
N GLY A 99 -10.17 -19.91 37.15
CA GLY A 99 -10.35 -20.69 38.40
C GLY A 99 -11.62 -20.35 39.18
N ALA A 100 -12.37 -21.29 39.77
CA ALA A 100 -12.17 -22.71 40.01
C ALA A 100 -13.53 -23.43 40.21
N ARG A 101 -13.49 -24.77 40.12
CA ARG A 101 -14.58 -25.74 40.36
C ARG A 101 -15.02 -25.81 41.85
N VAL A 102 -16.02 -26.68 42.08
CA VAL A 102 -16.56 -27.32 43.31
C VAL A 102 -17.60 -26.46 44.05
N SER A 103 -18.82 -26.90 44.40
CA SER A 103 -19.42 -28.23 44.61
C SER A 103 -20.76 -28.43 43.89
#